data_AF-A0A4U8RZ10-F1
#
_entry.id   AF-A0A4U8RZ10-F1
#
_cell.length_a   1.000
_cell.length_b   1.000
_cell.length_c   1.000
_cell.angle_alpha   90.00
_cell.angle_beta   90.00
_cell.angle_gamma   90.00
#
_symmetry.space_group_name_H-M   'P 1'
#
loop_
_entity.id
_entity.type
_entity.pdbx_description
1 polymer ?
#
loop_
_entity_poly.entity_id
_entity_poly.type
_entity_poly.pdbx_seq_one_letter_code
_entity_poly.pdbx_strand_id
1 'polypeptide(L)'
;MQSFATHIFQTSQKPIKKDFADYDTILSFGYFWHTLPADKQLFVLHPLFINESKAIKSLRYEVGTEFGVMWLLAHTLLHLLEGEYSKTNELQTSLEQVDMGYLSSETNLAEEELEFITQHTQVSKKTLALVLGTELAFHPNARDIALICGILGKSRHIDIIMPEILDSHIDFKNTSNSTDSKAQNTLQICEDLPESNGNFIYVLPYSNSAVSKDSINTLTLPPLFAPALKLKSKQHITLSFESNRIDAVCECDNTKKGTIAMLYTSTLNNIGYPYKKVEVIL
;
A
#
# COMPACT_ATOMS: atom_id res chain seq x y z
N MET A 1 -0.82 -6.76 -10.91
CA MET A 1 0.23 -7.49 -10.16
C MET A 1 1.50 -7.77 -10.97
N GLN A 2 1.48 -8.68 -11.95
CA GLN A 2 2.69 -9.06 -12.71
C GLN A 2 3.42 -7.88 -13.35
N SER A 3 2.68 -6.96 -13.98
CA SER A 3 3.26 -5.75 -14.58
C SER A 3 3.98 -4.86 -13.55
N PHE A 4 3.38 -4.66 -12.37
CA PHE A 4 3.98 -3.89 -11.26
C PHE A 4 5.31 -4.51 -10.80
N ALA A 5 5.30 -5.80 -10.49
CA ALA A 5 6.51 -6.53 -10.09
C ALA A 5 7.58 -6.55 -11.20
N THR A 6 7.17 -6.72 -12.46
CA THR A 6 8.07 -6.67 -13.61
C THR A 6 8.73 -5.30 -13.73
N HIS A 7 7.99 -4.22 -13.52
CA HIS A 7 8.54 -2.87 -13.59
C HIS A 7 9.55 -2.58 -12.48
N ILE A 8 9.27 -3.04 -11.25
CA ILE A 8 10.23 -2.99 -10.13
C ILE A 8 11.50 -3.78 -10.47
N PHE A 9 11.35 -5.01 -10.99
CA PHE A 9 12.48 -5.87 -11.35
C PHE A 9 13.32 -5.26 -12.48
N GLN A 10 12.69 -4.76 -13.54
CA GLN A 10 13.38 -4.14 -14.67
C GLN A 10 14.16 -2.88 -14.26
N THR A 11 13.66 -2.12 -13.30
CA THR A 11 14.35 -0.92 -12.80
C THR A 11 15.47 -1.28 -11.81
N SER A 12 15.19 -2.12 -10.80
CA SER A 12 16.16 -2.49 -9.77
C SER A 12 17.24 -3.46 -10.27
N GLN A 13 16.91 -4.31 -11.25
CA GLN A 13 17.70 -5.47 -11.66
C GLN A 13 18.04 -6.40 -10.48
N LYS A 14 17.19 -6.43 -9.45
CA LYS A 14 17.28 -7.30 -8.27
C LYS A 14 16.03 -8.15 -8.15
N PRO A 15 16.14 -9.42 -7.72
CA PRO A 15 14.97 -10.28 -7.53
C PRO A 15 14.06 -9.72 -6.43
N ILE A 16 12.75 -9.80 -6.65
CA ILE A 16 11.74 -9.52 -5.63
C ILE A 16 11.64 -10.77 -4.75
N LYS A 17 11.79 -10.59 -3.44
CA LYS A 17 11.70 -11.66 -2.44
C LYS A 17 10.26 -11.81 -1.95
N LYS A 18 9.94 -12.96 -1.35
CA LYS A 18 8.60 -13.24 -0.78
C LYS A 18 8.58 -13.20 0.75
N ASP A 19 9.71 -13.51 1.37
CA ASP A 19 9.82 -13.62 2.82
C ASP A 19 10.67 -12.47 3.38
N PHE A 20 10.37 -12.10 4.61
CA PHE A 20 11.01 -11.07 5.42
C PHE A 20 11.52 -11.62 6.77
N ALA A 21 11.52 -12.94 6.98
CA ALA A 21 11.97 -13.57 8.22
C ALA A 21 13.40 -13.21 8.63
N ASP A 22 14.30 -13.03 7.67
CA ASP A 22 15.73 -12.73 7.92
C ASP A 22 16.03 -11.25 8.21
N TYR A 23 15.01 -10.39 8.23
CA TYR A 23 15.19 -8.94 8.40
C TYR A 23 14.80 -8.49 9.80
N ASP A 24 15.63 -7.65 10.41
CA ASP A 24 15.33 -7.07 11.73
C ASP A 24 14.56 -5.75 11.64
N THR A 25 14.71 -5.04 10.51
CA THR A 25 13.99 -3.80 10.21
C THR A 25 13.13 -3.99 8.98
N ILE A 26 11.83 -3.77 9.14
CA ILE A 26 10.83 -3.87 8.10
C ILE A 26 10.13 -2.52 7.97
N LEU A 27 10.07 -2.02 6.74
CA LEU A 27 9.21 -0.92 6.34
C LEU A 27 8.13 -1.50 5.42
N SER A 28 6.89 -1.46 5.87
CA SER A 28 5.74 -1.98 5.15
C SER A 28 4.94 -0.85 4.54
N PHE A 29 4.59 -0.95 3.26
CA PHE A 29 3.78 0.03 2.55
C PHE A 29 2.63 -0.65 1.80
N GLY A 30 1.38 -0.32 2.18
CA GLY A 30 0.16 -0.87 1.60
C GLY A 30 -0.06 -2.37 1.87
N TYR A 31 0.82 -3.04 2.61
CA TYR A 31 0.63 -4.45 2.93
C TYR A 31 -0.30 -4.60 4.13
N PHE A 32 -1.40 -5.33 3.94
CA PHE A 32 -2.37 -5.60 4.99
C PHE A 32 -1.89 -6.76 5.88
N TRP A 33 -1.47 -6.44 7.10
CA TRP A 33 -0.98 -7.43 8.04
C TRP A 33 -2.12 -8.17 8.75
N HIS A 34 -2.30 -9.46 8.45
CA HIS A 34 -3.17 -10.35 9.23
C HIS A 34 -2.57 -10.69 10.60
N THR A 35 -1.25 -10.83 10.66
CA THR A 35 -0.50 -11.12 11.89
C THR A 35 0.79 -10.34 11.85
N LEU A 36 1.02 -9.52 12.87
CA LEU A 36 2.22 -8.70 12.96
C LEU A 36 3.39 -9.58 13.43
N PRO A 37 4.59 -9.44 12.83
CA PRO A 37 5.76 -10.17 13.27
C PRO A 37 6.16 -9.75 14.69
N ALA A 38 6.42 -10.73 15.55
CA ALA A 38 7.05 -10.49 16.84
C ALA A 38 8.55 -10.18 16.66
N ASP A 39 9.14 -9.44 17.60
CA ASP A 39 10.58 -9.24 17.74
C ASP A 39 11.31 -8.56 16.56
N LYS A 40 10.59 -7.84 15.70
CA LYS A 40 11.15 -7.05 14.59
C LYS A 40 10.78 -5.58 14.74
N GLN A 41 11.69 -4.68 14.38
CA GLN A 41 11.34 -3.27 14.21
C GLN A 41 10.51 -3.14 12.94
N LEU A 42 9.25 -2.77 13.07
CA LEU A 42 8.30 -2.66 11.99
C LEU A 42 7.70 -1.25 11.93
N PHE A 43 7.84 -0.61 10.79
CA PHE A 43 7.14 0.61 10.43
C PHE A 43 6.05 0.24 9.41
N VAL A 44 4.79 0.50 9.70
CA VAL A 44 3.67 0.15 8.82
C VAL A 44 2.98 1.39 8.33
N LEU A 45 3.13 1.67 7.03
CA LEU A 45 2.35 2.66 6.31
C LEU A 45 1.11 1.98 5.75
N HIS A 46 -0.05 2.31 6.31
CA HIS A 46 -1.34 1.73 5.88
C HIS A 46 -2.53 2.64 6.28
N PRO A 47 -3.60 2.76 5.47
CA PRO A 47 -4.79 3.56 5.80
C PRO A 47 -5.59 3.03 6.99
N LEU A 48 -5.61 1.71 7.17
CA LEU A 48 -6.27 1.05 8.30
C LEU A 48 -5.46 1.16 9.60
N PHE A 49 -6.17 1.15 10.74
CA PHE A 49 -5.55 1.13 12.06
C PHE A 49 -4.82 -0.18 12.32
N ILE A 50 -3.58 -0.06 12.80
CA ILE A 50 -2.76 -1.18 13.25
C ILE A 50 -2.41 -0.95 14.73
N ASN A 51 -2.42 -2.04 15.51
CA ASN A 51 -2.08 -1.97 16.92
C ASN A 51 -0.57 -1.78 17.07
N GLU A 52 -0.19 -0.62 17.58
CA GLU A 52 1.21 -0.30 17.87
C GLU A 52 1.75 -1.04 19.08
N SER A 53 3.07 -1.19 19.09
CA SER A 53 3.84 -1.65 20.25
C SER A 53 5.17 -0.91 20.30
N LYS A 54 6.06 -1.25 21.23
CA LYS A 54 7.40 -0.64 21.25
C LYS A 54 8.18 -0.86 19.94
N ALA A 55 8.01 -2.02 19.31
CA ALA A 55 8.71 -2.40 18.09
C ALA A 55 7.88 -2.14 16.82
N ILE A 56 6.59 -1.80 16.95
CA ILE A 56 5.69 -1.60 15.81
C ILE A 56 5.15 -0.18 15.84
N LYS A 57 5.49 0.58 14.80
CA LYS A 57 5.01 1.94 14.55
C LYS A 57 4.04 1.93 13.39
N SER A 58 2.85 2.45 13.59
CA SER A 58 1.84 2.60 12.54
C SER A 58 1.86 4.04 12.07
N LEU A 59 1.97 4.24 10.78
CA LEU A 59 1.87 5.54 10.13
C LEU A 59 0.65 5.47 9.20
N ARG A 60 -0.36 6.27 9.49
CA ARG A 60 -1.60 6.27 8.71
C ARG A 60 -1.47 7.27 7.57
N TYR A 61 -2.05 6.93 6.43
CA TYR A 61 -2.18 7.85 5.32
C TYR A 61 -3.59 7.77 4.73
N GLU A 62 -3.93 8.78 3.93
CA GLU A 62 -5.24 8.89 3.27
C GLU A 62 -5.37 7.95 2.07
N VAL A 63 -6.54 7.33 1.93
CA VAL A 63 -6.82 6.39 0.84
C VAL A 63 -6.66 7.07 -0.53
N GLY A 64 -5.98 6.41 -1.46
CA GLY A 64 -5.73 6.92 -2.82
C GLY A 64 -4.52 7.86 -2.92
N THR A 65 -3.87 8.16 -1.81
CA THR A 65 -2.69 9.06 -1.78
C THR A 65 -1.36 8.30 -1.84
N GLU A 66 -1.37 6.99 -2.14
CA GLU A 66 -0.19 6.12 -2.16
C GLU A 66 0.95 6.66 -3.03
N PHE A 67 0.62 7.38 -4.10
CA PHE A 67 1.66 7.99 -4.94
C PHE A 67 2.45 9.08 -4.22
N GLY A 68 1.74 9.95 -3.47
CA GLY A 68 2.38 10.98 -2.63
C GLY A 68 3.17 10.34 -1.49
N VAL A 69 2.63 9.31 -0.85
CA VAL A 69 3.34 8.52 0.18
C VAL A 69 4.63 7.92 -0.38
N MET A 70 4.63 7.44 -1.62
CA MET A 70 5.83 6.89 -2.25
C MET A 70 6.92 7.96 -2.46
N TRP A 71 6.54 9.19 -2.80
CA TRP A 71 7.48 10.32 -2.87
C TRP A 71 8.05 10.70 -1.50
N LEU A 72 7.20 10.76 -0.47
CA LEU A 72 7.62 11.00 0.91
C LEU A 72 8.55 9.91 1.45
N LEU A 73 8.32 8.65 1.08
CA LEU A 73 9.22 7.54 1.39
C LEU A 73 10.54 7.61 0.60
N ALA A 74 10.52 8.09 -0.64
CA ALA A 74 11.71 8.21 -1.49
C ALA A 74 12.73 9.22 -0.93
N HIS A 75 12.33 10.50 -0.77
CA HIS A 75 12.19 11.05 0.56
C HIS A 75 13.14 10.63 1.68
N THR A 76 12.50 10.06 2.70
CA THR A 76 13.04 9.39 3.88
C THR A 76 14.23 8.46 3.60
N LEU A 77 14.16 7.66 2.54
CA LEU A 77 15.13 6.59 2.26
C LEU A 77 16.27 7.04 1.35
N LEU A 78 16.33 8.30 0.94
CA LEU A 78 17.31 8.80 -0.02
C LEU A 78 18.75 8.54 0.43
N HIS A 79 19.02 8.62 1.73
CA HIS A 79 20.35 8.37 2.33
C HIS A 79 20.83 6.92 2.16
N LEU A 80 19.94 5.97 1.85
CA LEU A 80 20.29 4.57 1.58
C LEU A 80 20.68 4.34 0.11
N LEU A 81 20.49 5.33 -0.76
CA LEU A 81 20.88 5.23 -2.16
C LEU A 81 22.38 5.53 -2.28
N GLU A 82 23.11 4.62 -2.93
CA GLU A 82 24.56 4.75 -3.14
C GLU A 82 24.90 4.66 -4.63
N GLY A 83 25.96 5.37 -5.03
CA GLY A 83 26.56 5.30 -6.36
C GLY A 83 25.91 6.21 -7.40
N GLU A 84 26.63 6.42 -8.50
CA GLU A 84 26.17 7.21 -9.64
C GLU A 84 25.31 6.35 -10.58
N TYR A 85 24.01 6.29 -10.28
CA TYR A 85 23.04 5.68 -11.17
C TYR A 85 22.12 6.76 -11.73
N SER A 86 22.04 6.84 -13.06
CA SER A 86 21.29 7.89 -13.77
C SER A 86 19.85 8.09 -13.25
N LYS A 87 19.13 7.01 -12.89
CA LYS A 87 17.78 7.11 -12.31
C LYS A 87 17.77 7.51 -10.83
N THR A 88 18.81 7.19 -10.06
CA THR A 88 18.96 7.71 -8.69
C THR A 88 19.15 9.23 -8.73
N ASN A 89 19.98 9.72 -9.65
CA ASN A 89 20.20 11.15 -9.83
C ASN A 89 18.91 11.84 -10.33
N GLU A 90 18.19 11.23 -11.26
CA GLU A 90 16.87 11.72 -11.70
C GLU A 90 15.90 11.81 -10.52
N LEU A 91 15.82 10.78 -9.67
CA LEU A 91 14.99 10.81 -8.46
C LEU A 91 15.40 11.92 -7.51
N GLN A 92 16.70 12.10 -7.24
CA GLN A 92 17.21 13.18 -6.41
C GLN A 92 16.82 14.56 -6.95
N THR A 93 17.02 14.81 -8.24
CA THR A 93 16.63 16.07 -8.88
C THR A 93 15.11 16.28 -8.87
N SER A 94 14.31 15.22 -9.07
CA SER A 94 12.86 15.34 -8.98
C SER A 94 12.39 15.62 -7.55
N LEU A 95 13.05 15.06 -6.54
CA LEU A 95 12.72 15.32 -5.13
C LEU A 95 12.90 16.79 -4.75
N GLU A 96 13.84 17.51 -5.37
CA GLU A 96 14.03 18.96 -5.17
C GLU A 96 12.86 19.81 -5.69
N GLN A 97 12.02 19.25 -6.55
CA GLN A 97 10.87 19.92 -7.16
C GLN A 97 9.54 19.57 -6.48
N VAL A 98 9.53 18.54 -5.64
CA VAL A 98 8.33 18.08 -4.94
C VAL A 98 8.10 18.96 -3.71
N ASP A 99 6.87 19.47 -3.56
CA ASP A 99 6.44 20.13 -2.33
C ASP A 99 6.12 19.08 -1.26
N MET A 100 7.09 18.79 -0.39
CA MET A 100 6.95 17.82 0.69
C MET A 100 5.88 18.21 1.71
N GLY A 101 5.72 19.52 1.96
CA GLY A 101 4.71 20.02 2.89
C GLY A 101 3.30 19.80 2.36
N TYR A 102 3.10 20.05 1.06
CA TYR A 102 1.83 19.72 0.38
C TYR A 102 1.54 18.21 0.45
N LEU A 103 2.48 17.36 0.04
CA LEU A 103 2.26 15.91 0.09
C LEU A 103 2.03 15.40 1.51
N SER A 104 2.78 15.89 2.49
CA SER A 104 2.61 15.54 3.90
C SER A 104 1.19 15.88 4.39
N SER A 105 0.69 17.07 4.02
CA SER A 105 -0.65 17.53 4.37
C SER A 105 -1.75 16.66 3.73
N GLU A 106 -1.69 16.44 2.42
CA GLU A 106 -2.75 15.71 1.68
C GLU A 106 -2.73 14.20 1.96
N THR A 107 -1.55 13.61 2.17
CA THR A 107 -1.44 12.20 2.56
C THR A 107 -1.78 11.97 4.03
N ASN A 108 -1.85 13.03 4.85
CA ASN A 108 -1.98 12.97 6.31
C ASN A 108 -0.81 12.20 6.98
N LEU A 109 0.39 12.30 6.39
CA LEU A 109 1.60 11.66 6.86
C LEU A 109 2.64 12.73 7.19
N ALA A 110 2.88 12.96 8.48
CA ALA A 110 3.75 14.05 8.90
C ALA A 110 5.23 13.74 8.64
N GLU A 111 6.02 14.75 8.23
CA GLU A 111 7.47 14.59 8.05
C GLU A 111 8.15 14.13 9.35
N GLU A 112 7.65 14.55 10.51
CA GLU A 112 8.17 14.12 11.81
C GLU A 112 7.94 12.63 12.09
N GLU A 113 6.85 12.05 11.59
CA GLU A 113 6.60 10.60 11.73
C GLU A 113 7.59 9.80 10.87
N LEU A 114 7.90 10.31 9.68
CA LEU A 114 8.87 9.73 8.75
C LEU A 114 10.32 9.88 9.23
N GLU A 115 10.64 10.95 9.95
CA GLU A 115 11.97 11.19 10.51
C GLU A 115 12.42 10.05 11.45
N PHE A 116 11.50 9.40 12.16
CA PHE A 116 11.82 8.22 12.97
C PHE A 116 12.36 7.05 12.13
N ILE A 117 11.86 6.89 10.89
CA ILE A 117 12.36 5.86 9.96
C ILE A 117 13.79 6.23 9.54
N THR A 118 14.01 7.48 9.13
CA THR A 118 15.34 8.01 8.75
C THR A 118 16.37 7.77 9.83
N GLN A 119 16.07 8.18 11.07
CA GLN A 119 16.98 8.03 12.20
C GLN A 119 17.29 6.56 12.49
N HIS A 120 16.26 5.69 12.44
CA HIS A 120 16.47 4.27 12.66
C HIS A 120 17.34 3.64 11.57
N THR A 121 17.09 3.93 10.29
CA THR A 121 17.85 3.34 9.18
C THR A 121 19.27 3.89 9.07
N GLN A 122 19.54 5.12 9.50
CA GLN A 122 20.90 5.66 9.60
C GLN A 122 21.74 4.93 10.65
N VAL A 123 21.13 4.50 11.76
CA VAL A 123 21.80 3.75 12.83
C VAL A 123 21.88 2.26 12.51
N SER A 124 20.80 1.71 11.94
CA SER A 124 20.70 0.32 11.55
C SER A 124 21.57 0.04 10.32
N LYS A 125 22.78 -0.48 10.53
CA LYS A 125 23.68 -0.93 9.45
C LYS A 125 23.20 -2.19 8.70
N LYS A 126 21.95 -2.62 8.94
CA LYS A 126 21.36 -3.83 8.36
C LYS A 126 20.47 -3.45 7.18
N THR A 127 20.35 -4.37 6.22
CA THR A 127 19.44 -4.21 5.08
C THR A 127 18.00 -4.03 5.56
N LEU A 128 17.32 -3.05 4.99
CA LEU A 128 15.90 -2.78 5.17
C LEU A 128 15.08 -3.69 4.25
N ALA A 129 14.08 -4.38 4.80
CA ALA A 129 13.03 -5.00 4.00
C ALA A 129 11.92 -3.98 3.71
N LEU A 130 11.76 -3.58 2.45
CA LEU A 130 10.61 -2.80 1.99
C LEU A 130 9.53 -3.78 1.52
N VAL A 131 8.55 -4.03 2.39
CA VAL A 131 7.41 -4.94 2.15
C VAL A 131 6.30 -4.17 1.46
N LEU A 132 5.93 -4.60 0.25
CA LEU A 132 4.93 -3.93 -0.58
C LEU A 132 3.63 -4.76 -0.64
N GLY A 133 2.52 -4.08 -0.42
CA GLY A 133 1.19 -4.65 -0.55
C GLY A 133 0.75 -4.85 -2.00
N THR A 134 -0.14 -5.82 -2.21
CA THR A 134 -0.68 -6.07 -3.54
C THR A 134 -1.59 -4.95 -4.04
N GLU A 135 -2.21 -4.20 -3.13
CA GLU A 135 -3.06 -3.06 -3.45
C GLU A 135 -2.35 -1.96 -4.23
N LEU A 136 -1.05 -1.76 -4.00
CA LEU A 136 -0.22 -0.81 -4.74
C LEU A 136 -0.20 -1.11 -6.24
N ALA A 137 -0.29 -2.39 -6.62
CA ALA A 137 -0.30 -2.82 -8.01
C ALA A 137 -1.63 -2.56 -8.73
N PHE A 138 -2.67 -2.15 -7.99
CA PHE A 138 -3.98 -1.80 -8.52
C PHE A 138 -4.28 -0.29 -8.41
N HIS A 139 -3.38 0.47 -7.78
CA HIS A 139 -3.50 1.91 -7.68
C HIS A 139 -3.45 2.58 -9.08
N PRO A 140 -4.16 3.69 -9.33
CA PRO A 140 -4.11 4.40 -10.62
C PRO A 140 -2.69 4.76 -11.08
N ASN A 141 -1.83 5.15 -10.13
CA ASN A 141 -0.41 5.46 -10.35
C ASN A 141 0.53 4.27 -10.07
N ALA A 142 0.05 3.02 -10.17
CA ALA A 142 0.83 1.82 -9.85
C ALA A 142 2.16 1.75 -10.60
N ARG A 143 2.20 2.20 -11.87
CA ARG A 143 3.43 2.20 -12.67
C ARG A 143 4.50 3.09 -12.05
N ASP A 144 4.16 4.32 -11.70
CA ASP A 144 5.11 5.29 -11.15
C ASP A 144 5.54 4.92 -9.71
N ILE A 145 4.61 4.37 -8.92
CA ILE A 145 4.94 3.75 -7.62
C ILE A 145 5.97 2.62 -7.81
N ALA A 146 5.76 1.73 -8.77
CA ALA A 146 6.71 0.66 -9.08
C ALA A 146 8.06 1.18 -9.58
N LEU A 147 8.08 2.28 -10.33
CA LEU A 147 9.32 2.90 -10.80
C LEU A 147 10.16 3.38 -9.62
N ILE A 148 9.56 4.13 -8.70
CA ILE A 148 10.23 4.61 -7.48
C ILE A 148 10.68 3.44 -6.62
N CYS A 149 9.83 2.43 -6.40
CA CYS A 149 10.19 1.19 -5.70
C CYS A 149 11.39 0.49 -6.34
N GLY A 150 11.45 0.45 -7.68
CA GLY A 150 12.56 -0.13 -8.42
C GLY A 150 13.86 0.66 -8.27
N ILE A 151 13.80 2.00 -8.26
CA ILE A 151 14.96 2.85 -8.00
C ILE A 151 15.47 2.63 -6.58
N LEU A 152 14.58 2.62 -5.57
CA LEU A 152 14.93 2.33 -4.19
C LEU A 152 15.54 0.92 -4.04
N GLY A 153 14.91 -0.07 -4.68
CA GLY A 153 15.34 -1.46 -4.68
C GLY A 153 16.70 -1.69 -5.32
N LYS A 154 17.24 -0.74 -6.10
CA LYS A 154 18.60 -0.78 -6.64
C LYS A 154 19.67 -0.74 -5.55
N SER A 155 19.37 -0.09 -4.43
CA SER A 155 20.28 -0.02 -3.28
C SER A 155 20.61 -1.41 -2.75
N ARG A 156 21.85 -1.62 -2.32
CA ARG A 156 22.25 -2.82 -1.58
C ARG A 156 21.68 -2.89 -0.17
N HIS A 157 21.20 -1.75 0.35
CA HIS A 157 20.62 -1.62 1.68
C HIS A 157 19.12 -1.80 1.72
N ILE A 158 18.46 -1.93 0.57
CA ILE A 158 17.01 -2.11 0.47
C ILE A 158 16.72 -3.37 -0.33
N ASP A 159 15.96 -4.28 0.24
CA ASP A 159 15.38 -5.40 -0.49
C ASP A 159 13.87 -5.24 -0.61
N ILE A 160 13.35 -5.44 -1.83
CA ILE A 160 11.92 -5.39 -2.10
C ILE A 160 11.31 -6.76 -1.81
N ILE A 161 10.30 -6.77 -0.94
CA ILE A 161 9.56 -7.97 -0.56
C ILE A 161 8.10 -7.81 -1.00
N MET A 162 7.55 -8.81 -1.68
CA MET A 162 6.13 -8.89 -2.02
C MET A 162 5.58 -10.25 -1.57
N PRO A 163 5.02 -10.37 -0.34
CA PRO A 163 4.64 -11.67 0.21
C PRO A 163 3.59 -12.42 -0.61
N GLU A 164 2.67 -11.68 -1.24
CA GLU A 164 1.52 -12.24 -1.95
C GLU A 164 1.78 -12.45 -3.46
N ILE A 165 3.01 -12.25 -3.92
CA ILE A 165 3.35 -12.47 -5.33
C ILE A 165 3.41 -13.99 -5.64
N LEU A 166 2.72 -14.41 -6.70
CA LEU A 166 2.79 -15.78 -7.22
C LEU A 166 4.07 -15.99 -8.03
N ASP A 167 4.62 -17.22 -8.05
CA ASP A 167 5.80 -17.54 -8.86
C ASP A 167 5.59 -17.29 -10.36
N SER A 168 4.36 -17.47 -10.84
CA SER A 168 3.96 -17.15 -12.21
C SER A 168 4.10 -15.67 -12.57
N HIS A 169 4.09 -14.76 -11.57
CA HIS A 169 4.31 -13.34 -11.78
C HIS A 169 5.81 -12.96 -11.86
N ILE A 170 6.71 -13.90 -11.55
CA ILE A 170 8.18 -13.73 -11.51
C ILE A 170 8.83 -14.31 -12.79
N ASP A 171 8.06 -14.78 -13.78
CA ASP A 171 8.63 -15.26 -15.05
C ASP A 171 9.09 -14.09 -15.94
N PHE A 172 10.25 -13.52 -15.60
CA PHE A 172 10.88 -12.42 -16.33
C PHE A 172 11.60 -12.89 -17.62
N LYS A 173 11.58 -14.19 -17.94
CA LYS A 173 12.31 -14.75 -19.09
C LYS A 173 11.68 -14.42 -20.45
N ASN A 174 10.43 -13.95 -20.47
CA ASN A 174 9.71 -13.58 -21.69
C ASN A 174 9.51 -12.07 -21.86
N THR A 175 10.06 -11.23 -20.98
CA THR A 175 9.90 -9.77 -21.05
C THR A 175 10.96 -9.12 -21.95
N SER A 176 11.17 -9.67 -23.14
CA SER A 176 11.95 -9.06 -24.20
C SER A 176 11.03 -8.69 -25.36
N ASN A 177 11.05 -7.40 -25.73
CA ASN A 177 10.48 -6.79 -26.94
C ASN A 177 9.01 -6.33 -26.86
N SER A 178 8.76 -5.21 -26.18
CA SER A 178 7.80 -4.21 -26.66
C SER A 178 8.55 -2.93 -26.98
N THR A 179 8.68 -2.66 -28.27
CA THR A 179 9.54 -1.66 -28.93
C THR A 179 9.07 -0.21 -28.79
N ASP A 180 8.31 0.13 -27.74
CA ASP A 180 7.88 1.52 -27.43
C ASP A 180 8.69 2.15 -26.27
N SER A 181 9.80 1.51 -25.89
CA SER A 181 10.55 1.69 -24.65
C SER A 181 11.39 2.98 -24.53
N LYS A 182 11.16 4.01 -25.34
CA LYS A 182 11.82 5.32 -25.18
C LYS A 182 10.94 6.40 -24.55
N ALA A 183 9.63 6.23 -24.51
CA ALA A 183 8.71 7.25 -23.99
C ALA A 183 8.24 7.01 -22.54
N GLN A 184 8.52 5.86 -21.92
CA GLN A 184 7.78 5.42 -20.72
C GLN A 184 8.68 4.93 -19.58
N ASN A 185 9.73 5.67 -19.22
CA ASN A 185 10.48 5.41 -17.99
C ASN A 185 10.86 6.67 -17.19
N THR A 186 10.29 7.83 -17.54
CA THR A 186 10.50 9.09 -16.82
C THR A 186 9.72 9.09 -15.51
N LEU A 187 10.32 9.67 -14.46
CA LEU A 187 9.61 9.92 -13.21
C LEU A 187 8.53 10.98 -13.41
N GLN A 188 7.30 10.66 -13.04
CA GLN A 188 6.22 11.64 -12.96
C GLN A 188 6.22 12.24 -11.56
N ILE A 189 6.22 13.58 -11.46
CA ILE A 189 6.09 14.28 -10.19
C ILE A 189 4.65 14.17 -9.70
N CYS A 190 4.47 13.89 -8.41
CA CYS A 190 3.14 13.91 -7.79
C CYS A 190 2.77 15.36 -7.48
N GLU A 191 2.05 15.99 -8.41
CA GLU A 191 1.59 17.39 -8.27
C GLU A 191 0.23 17.46 -7.59
N ASP A 192 -0.65 16.49 -7.86
CA ASP A 192 -2.02 16.46 -7.35
C ASP A 192 -2.33 15.12 -6.66
N LEU A 193 -3.05 15.20 -5.55
CA LEU A 193 -3.59 14.06 -4.82
C LEU A 193 -5.12 14.10 -4.76
N PRO A 194 -5.78 12.93 -4.77
CA PRO A 194 -7.24 12.89 -4.68
C PRO A 194 -7.69 13.36 -3.29
N GLU A 195 -8.79 14.10 -3.25
CA GLU A 195 -9.44 14.44 -1.98
C GLU A 195 -9.94 13.15 -1.28
N SER A 196 -9.46 12.88 -0.08
CA SER A 196 -9.94 11.79 0.78
C SER A 196 -11.23 12.21 1.51
N ASN A 197 -12.26 12.56 0.73
CA ASN A 197 -13.58 12.86 1.26
C ASN A 197 -14.54 11.67 1.04
N GLY A 198 -15.40 11.41 2.02
CA GLY A 198 -16.45 10.40 1.95
C GLY A 198 -16.21 9.13 2.77
N ASN A 199 -17.02 8.12 2.50
CA ASN A 199 -17.01 6.86 3.24
C ASN A 199 -16.31 5.80 2.40
N PHE A 200 -15.21 5.26 2.92
CA PHE A 200 -14.45 4.21 2.25
C PHE A 200 -14.70 2.86 2.90
N ILE A 201 -14.75 1.82 2.08
CA ILE A 201 -14.62 0.44 2.52
C ILE A 201 -13.29 -0.13 2.03
N TYR A 202 -12.77 -1.09 2.78
CA TYR A 202 -11.67 -1.95 2.37
C TYR A 202 -12.21 -3.34 2.06
N VAL A 203 -12.05 -3.79 0.81
CA VAL A 203 -12.58 -5.07 0.35
C VAL A 203 -11.57 -6.18 0.61
N LEU A 204 -12.01 -7.24 1.30
CA LEU A 204 -11.19 -8.34 1.76
C LEU A 204 -11.80 -9.70 1.39
N PRO A 205 -10.96 -10.72 1.13
CA PRO A 205 -11.41 -12.11 1.14
C PRO A 205 -11.97 -12.49 2.50
N TYR A 206 -12.90 -13.45 2.52
CA TYR A 206 -13.08 -14.24 3.74
C TYR A 206 -11.78 -14.96 4.09
N SER A 207 -11.26 -14.68 5.29
CA SER A 207 -10.00 -15.25 5.80
C SER A 207 -10.08 -16.77 6.06
N ASN A 208 -11.28 -17.37 6.06
CA ASN A 208 -11.48 -18.77 6.42
C ASN A 208 -12.04 -19.58 5.25
N SER A 209 -11.37 -20.69 4.94
CA SER A 209 -11.79 -21.72 3.97
C SER A 209 -13.11 -22.42 4.35
N ALA A 210 -13.68 -22.12 5.52
CA ALA A 210 -14.93 -22.67 6.03
C ALA A 210 -16.18 -21.86 5.62
N VAL A 211 -16.00 -20.70 4.99
CA VAL A 211 -17.10 -19.85 4.52
C VAL A 211 -17.59 -20.40 3.17
N SER A 212 -18.82 -20.92 3.13
CA SER A 212 -19.46 -21.40 1.89
C SER A 212 -19.48 -20.29 0.85
N LYS A 213 -19.38 -20.62 -0.45
CA LYS A 213 -19.54 -19.63 -1.53
C LYS A 213 -20.85 -18.82 -1.43
N ASP A 214 -21.87 -19.40 -0.79
CA ASP A 214 -23.20 -18.80 -0.57
C ASP A 214 -23.31 -17.96 0.72
N SER A 215 -22.21 -17.75 1.45
CA SER A 215 -22.24 -16.89 2.62
C SER A 215 -22.45 -15.43 2.22
N ILE A 216 -23.42 -14.79 2.87
CA ILE A 216 -23.76 -13.40 2.66
C ILE A 216 -22.57 -12.52 3.07
N ASN A 217 -22.19 -11.58 2.22
CA ASN A 217 -21.08 -10.66 2.48
C ASN A 217 -21.27 -9.92 3.81
N THR A 218 -20.17 -9.65 4.51
CA THR A 218 -20.21 -9.01 5.83
C THR A 218 -19.52 -7.66 5.76
N LEU A 219 -20.22 -6.60 6.15
CA LEU A 219 -19.64 -5.27 6.30
C LEU A 219 -19.39 -5.00 7.78
N THR A 220 -18.14 -5.12 8.20
CA THR A 220 -17.71 -4.76 9.56
C THR A 220 -17.56 -3.26 9.69
N LEU A 221 -18.30 -2.67 10.62
CA LEU A 221 -18.42 -1.22 10.83
C LEU A 221 -17.66 -0.79 12.08
N PRO A 222 -16.62 0.05 11.95
CA PRO A 222 -16.05 0.77 13.08
C PRO A 222 -17.04 1.77 13.69
N PRO A 223 -16.85 2.18 14.96
CA PRO A 223 -17.76 3.11 15.65
C PRO A 223 -17.97 4.46 14.96
N LEU A 224 -16.97 4.96 14.23
CA LEU A 224 -17.07 6.25 13.54
C LEU A 224 -17.71 6.14 12.15
N PHE A 225 -17.74 4.94 11.55
CA PHE A 225 -18.33 4.73 10.22
C PHE A 225 -19.85 4.60 10.29
N ALA A 226 -20.36 3.80 11.23
CA ALA A 226 -21.79 3.47 11.30
C ALA A 226 -22.72 4.70 11.41
N PRO A 227 -22.43 5.71 12.26
CA PRO A 227 -23.29 6.88 12.40
C PRO A 227 -23.35 7.75 11.14
N ALA A 228 -22.25 7.88 10.39
CA ALA A 228 -22.16 8.70 9.19
C ALA A 228 -23.20 8.29 8.13
N LEU A 229 -23.51 7.00 8.07
CA LEU A 229 -24.46 6.40 7.12
C LEU A 229 -25.73 5.87 7.80
N LYS A 230 -25.94 6.18 9.09
CA LYS A 230 -27.07 5.73 9.92
C LYS A 230 -27.27 4.20 9.92
N LEU A 231 -26.17 3.46 9.81
CA LEU A 231 -26.17 2.00 9.77
C LEU A 231 -26.31 1.40 11.16
N LYS A 232 -26.95 0.22 11.24
CA LYS A 232 -27.12 -0.57 12.47
C LYS A 232 -26.58 -1.99 12.29
N SER A 233 -26.15 -2.59 13.41
CA SER A 233 -25.76 -4.01 13.41
C SER A 233 -26.94 -4.89 12.97
N LYS A 234 -26.64 -5.96 12.23
CA LYS A 234 -27.59 -6.91 11.60
C LYS A 234 -28.49 -6.31 10.51
N GLN A 235 -28.23 -5.08 10.09
CA GLN A 235 -28.95 -4.48 8.97
C GLN A 235 -28.47 -5.07 7.64
N HIS A 236 -29.41 -5.44 6.77
CA HIS A 236 -29.12 -5.78 5.38
C HIS A 236 -29.06 -4.49 4.55
N ILE A 237 -28.04 -4.39 3.70
CA ILE A 237 -27.82 -3.24 2.82
C ILE A 237 -27.34 -3.70 1.44
N THR A 238 -27.48 -2.82 0.45
CA THR A 238 -26.79 -2.95 -0.82
C THR A 238 -25.74 -1.85 -0.93
N LEU A 239 -24.48 -2.25 -1.00
CA LEU A 239 -23.36 -1.35 -1.28
C LEU A 239 -23.27 -1.12 -2.79
N SER A 240 -23.14 0.14 -3.19
CA SER A 240 -22.81 0.51 -4.57
C SER A 240 -21.47 1.22 -4.63
N PHE A 241 -20.60 0.72 -5.50
CA PHE A 241 -19.35 1.37 -5.85
C PHE A 241 -19.01 1.06 -7.31
N GLU A 242 -18.52 2.05 -8.04
CA GLU A 242 -18.23 1.95 -9.48
C GLU A 242 -19.46 1.46 -10.26
N SER A 243 -19.37 0.31 -10.93
CA SER A 243 -20.49 -0.37 -11.61
C SER A 243 -20.99 -1.62 -10.86
N ASN A 244 -20.51 -1.83 -9.64
CA ASN A 244 -20.81 -3.02 -8.84
C ASN A 244 -21.88 -2.72 -7.78
N ARG A 245 -22.72 -3.73 -7.52
CA ARG A 245 -23.66 -3.74 -6.41
C ARG A 245 -23.46 -5.01 -5.61
N ILE A 246 -23.27 -4.88 -4.30
CA ILE A 246 -22.99 -6.00 -3.40
C ILE A 246 -23.93 -5.95 -2.21
N ASP A 247 -24.70 -7.00 -2.02
CA ASP A 247 -25.52 -7.17 -0.82
C ASP A 247 -24.67 -7.64 0.35
N ALA A 248 -24.83 -7.01 1.50
CA ALA A 248 -24.08 -7.31 2.72
C ALA A 248 -24.93 -7.15 3.98
N VAL A 249 -24.49 -7.79 5.07
CA VAL A 249 -25.02 -7.60 6.42
C VAL A 249 -24.01 -6.80 7.24
N CYS A 250 -24.50 -5.75 7.90
CA CYS A 250 -23.71 -4.90 8.78
C CYS A 250 -23.39 -5.59 10.11
N GLU A 251 -22.13 -5.53 10.52
CA GLU A 251 -21.68 -5.97 11.84
C GLU A 251 -20.89 -4.84 12.52
N CYS A 252 -21.47 -4.23 13.56
CA CYS A 252 -20.76 -3.24 14.35
C CYS A 252 -19.66 -3.90 15.17
N ASP A 253 -18.42 -3.43 15.00
CA ASP A 253 -17.26 -3.90 15.75
C ASP A 253 -16.61 -2.72 16.50
N ASN A 254 -16.89 -2.65 17.79
CA ASN A 254 -16.38 -1.61 18.67
C ASN A 254 -14.88 -1.75 18.98
N THR A 255 -14.25 -2.87 18.59
CA THR A 255 -12.79 -3.05 18.72
C THR A 255 -12.02 -2.38 17.59
N LYS A 256 -12.69 -2.09 16.46
CA LYS A 256 -12.10 -1.39 15.32
C LYS A 256 -12.09 0.12 15.55
N LYS A 257 -11.13 0.78 14.91
CA LYS A 257 -10.96 2.23 14.95
C LYS A 257 -11.07 2.80 13.54
N GLY A 258 -11.36 4.09 13.46
CA GLY A 258 -11.34 4.84 12.21
C GLY A 258 -12.66 4.90 11.46
N THR A 259 -12.55 5.42 10.24
CA THR A 259 -13.66 5.78 9.34
C THR A 259 -13.68 4.92 8.08
N ILE A 260 -12.98 3.78 8.08
CA ILE A 260 -12.96 2.83 6.96
C ILE A 260 -13.59 1.52 7.42
N ALA A 261 -14.70 1.11 6.80
CA ALA A 261 -15.33 -0.18 7.07
C ALA A 261 -14.66 -1.31 6.28
N MET A 262 -14.82 -2.56 6.71
CA MET A 262 -14.23 -3.72 6.02
C MET A 262 -15.34 -4.58 5.42
N LEU A 263 -15.28 -4.81 4.12
CA LEU A 263 -16.20 -5.69 3.41
C LEU A 263 -15.53 -7.04 3.19
N TYR A 264 -15.99 -8.06 3.91
CA TYR A 264 -15.58 -9.45 3.68
C TYR A 264 -16.48 -10.08 2.65
N THR A 265 -15.89 -10.60 1.57
CA THR A 265 -16.62 -11.16 0.42
C THR A 265 -15.95 -12.41 -0.15
N SER A 266 -16.76 -13.34 -0.65
CA SER A 266 -16.31 -14.50 -1.44
C SER A 266 -16.14 -14.18 -2.92
N THR A 267 -16.68 -13.04 -3.38
CA THR A 267 -16.64 -12.58 -4.78
C THR A 267 -15.56 -11.51 -4.96
N LEU A 268 -14.31 -11.94 -5.13
CA LEU A 268 -13.16 -11.06 -5.37
C LEU A 268 -12.80 -10.90 -6.85
N ASN A 269 -13.61 -11.44 -7.76
CA ASN A 269 -13.25 -11.40 -9.18
C ASN A 269 -13.26 -9.95 -9.67
N ASN A 270 -12.06 -9.43 -9.94
CA ASN A 270 -11.81 -8.15 -10.61
C ASN A 270 -12.22 -6.88 -9.84
N ILE A 271 -12.14 -6.89 -8.51
CA ILE A 271 -12.38 -5.68 -7.68
C ILE A 271 -11.28 -4.61 -7.83
N GLY A 272 -10.13 -4.89 -8.44
CA GLY A 272 -9.08 -3.90 -8.65
C GLY A 272 -8.54 -3.32 -7.35
N TYR A 273 -8.42 -1.99 -7.26
CA TYR A 273 -7.95 -1.29 -6.07
C TYR A 273 -8.93 -1.54 -4.89
N PRO A 274 -8.46 -2.07 -3.74
CA PRO A 274 -9.35 -2.64 -2.71
C PRO A 274 -10.08 -1.59 -1.87
N TYR A 275 -9.62 -0.34 -1.85
CA TYR A 275 -10.36 0.73 -1.21
C TYR A 275 -11.42 1.27 -2.16
N LYS A 276 -12.67 1.21 -1.74
CA LYS A 276 -13.82 1.69 -2.52
C LYS A 276 -14.51 2.81 -1.78
N LYS A 277 -14.63 3.96 -2.43
CA LYS A 277 -15.58 4.99 -2.02
C LYS A 277 -16.98 4.47 -2.29
N VAL A 278 -17.82 4.41 -1.26
CA VAL A 278 -19.14 3.79 -1.36
C VAL A 278 -20.27 4.78 -1.13
N GLU A 279 -21.36 4.51 -1.83
CA GLU A 279 -22.68 4.97 -1.48
C GLU A 279 -23.47 3.79 -0.91
N VAL A 280 -24.23 4.02 0.17
CA VAL A 280 -25.10 3.01 0.76
C VAL A 280 -26.49 3.18 0.20
N ILE A 281 -27.01 2.14 -0.44
CA ILE A 281 -28.39 2.06 -0.91
C ILE A 281 -29.15 1.13 0.07
N LEU A 282 -30.14 1.70 0.76
CA LEU A 282 -31.01 1.00 1.71
C LEU A 282 -32.16 0.28 0.99
#